data_AF-A0A7X7BGL7-F1
#
_entry.id   AF-A0A7X7BGL7-F1
#
_cell.length_a   1.000
_cell.length_b   1.000
_cell.length_c   1.000
_cell.angle_alpha   90.00
_cell.angle_beta   90.00
_cell.angle_gamma   90.00
#
_symmetry.space_group_name_H-M   'P 1'
#
loop_
_entity.id
_entity.type
_entity.pdbx_description
1 polymer ?
#
loop_
_entity_poly.entity_id
_entity_poly.type
_entity_poly.pdbx_seq_one_letter_code
_entity_poly.pdbx_strand_id
1 'polypeptide(L)'
;MQDFLERNLPPGYVCKTELLAVALAFCWAVLSNLIGFLNGYLNERQALYLRTGTELILDESRVMPDFITILGDKLQIMIIFALLVLILPTAIHYAYYYSGGKSIYLMRRLPNGWELHRRSLFIPLLYALLFVITAVILFLIFYTVYMNFTPEACLMPGQWQKIWSVFQ
;
A
#
# COMPACT_ATOMS: atom_id res chain seq x y z
N MET A 1 7.42 22.67 7.47
CA MET A 1 6.51 21.51 7.65
C MET A 1 5.46 21.79 8.73
N GLN A 2 5.84 22.37 9.87
CA GLN A 2 4.92 22.70 10.98
C GLN A 2 3.80 23.66 10.55
N ASP A 3 4.12 24.75 9.86
CA ASP A 3 3.14 25.72 9.33
C ASP A 3 2.14 25.11 8.34
N PHE A 4 2.56 24.08 7.58
CA PHE A 4 1.70 23.38 6.63
C PHE A 4 0.69 22.48 7.35
N LEU A 5 1.12 21.82 8.42
CA LEU A 5 0.26 20.97 9.24
C LEU A 5 -0.74 21.82 10.04
N GLU A 6 -0.30 22.91 10.66
CA GLU A 6 -1.18 23.83 11.39
C GLU A 6 -2.25 24.48 10.50
N ARG A 7 -1.95 24.70 9.22
CA ARG A 7 -2.91 25.25 8.26
C ARG A 7 -4.01 24.24 7.87
N ASN A 8 -3.69 22.95 7.87
CA ASN A 8 -4.57 21.91 7.31
C ASN A 8 -5.20 21.01 8.39
N LEU A 9 -4.69 20.99 9.62
CA LEU A 9 -5.27 20.23 10.74
C LEU A 9 -6.23 21.07 11.62
N PRO A 10 -7.07 20.42 12.44
CA PRO A 10 -7.84 21.11 13.46
C PRO A 10 -6.92 21.84 14.44
N PRO A 11 -7.25 23.07 14.85
CA PRO A 11 -6.43 23.85 15.78
C PRO A 11 -6.35 23.15 17.14
N GLY A 12 -5.14 22.94 17.65
CA GLY A 12 -4.87 22.27 18.93
C GLY A 12 -4.80 20.73 18.86
N TYR A 13 -4.89 20.14 17.67
CA TYR A 13 -4.75 18.69 17.49
C TYR A 13 -3.29 18.23 17.56
N VAL A 14 -3.01 17.16 18.31
CA VAL A 14 -1.67 16.60 18.46
C VAL A 14 -1.32 15.71 17.26
N CYS A 15 -0.75 16.30 16.22
CA CYS A 15 -0.41 15.63 14.96
C CYS A 15 0.67 14.53 15.08
N LYS A 16 1.54 14.60 16.09
CA LYS A 16 2.74 13.72 16.17
C LYS A 16 2.38 12.24 16.36
N THR A 17 1.36 11.93 17.16
CA THR A 17 0.95 10.55 17.43
C THR A 17 0.28 9.92 16.21
N GLU A 18 -0.56 10.68 15.50
CA GLU A 18 -1.16 10.26 14.23
C GLU A 18 -0.09 9.98 13.18
N LEU A 19 0.85 10.90 12.99
CA LEU A 19 1.92 10.75 12.00
C LEU A 19 2.82 9.55 12.30
N LEU A 20 3.16 9.32 13.58
CA LEU A 20 3.90 8.12 13.99
C LEU A 20 3.09 6.84 13.74
N ALA A 21 1.80 6.82 14.06
CA ALA A 21 0.95 5.65 13.82
C ALA A 21 0.83 5.33 12.33
N VAL A 22 0.63 6.36 11.49
CA VAL A 22 0.59 6.21 10.02
C VAL A 22 1.94 5.75 9.48
N ALA A 23 3.05 6.29 9.96
CA ALA A 23 4.39 5.86 9.57
C ALA A 23 4.67 4.40 9.95
N LEU A 24 4.30 3.98 11.15
CA LEU A 24 4.44 2.59 11.59
C LEU A 24 3.57 1.64 10.75
N ALA A 25 2.31 2.01 10.49
CA ALA A 25 1.41 1.26 9.62
C ALA A 25 1.96 1.15 8.20
N PHE A 26 2.55 2.23 7.68
CA PHE A 26 3.19 2.26 6.36
C PHE A 26 4.38 1.31 6.30
N CYS A 27 5.32 1.41 7.26
CA CYS A 27 6.47 0.52 7.34
C CYS A 27 6.03 -0.96 7.44
N TRP A 28 5.02 -1.25 8.26
CA TRP A 28 4.48 -2.60 8.40
C TRP A 28 3.85 -3.12 7.10
N ALA A 29 3.03 -2.31 6.43
CA ALA A 29 2.38 -2.68 5.17
C ALA A 29 3.41 -2.97 4.07
N VAL A 30 4.45 -2.14 3.96
CA VAL A 30 5.54 -2.33 2.99
C VAL A 30 6.33 -3.61 3.30
N LEU A 31 6.75 -3.80 4.56
CA LEU A 31 7.54 -4.96 4.96
C LEU A 31 6.77 -6.28 4.78
N SER A 32 5.50 -6.32 5.19
CA SER A 32 4.66 -7.51 5.03
C SER A 32 4.44 -7.88 3.56
N ASN A 33 4.25 -6.89 2.67
CA ASN A 33 4.15 -7.12 1.23
C ASN A 33 5.46 -7.66 0.65
N LEU A 34 6.59 -7.03 0.99
CA LEU A 34 7.90 -7.41 0.49
C LEU A 34 8.26 -8.83 0.94
N ILE A 35 8.12 -9.13 2.24
CA ILE A 35 8.40 -10.46 2.79
C ILE A 35 7.44 -11.49 2.19
N GLY A 36 6.15 -11.17 2.09
CA GLY A 36 5.14 -12.08 1.53
C GLY A 36 5.40 -12.43 0.07
N PHE A 37 5.78 -11.44 -0.76
CA PHE A 37 6.14 -11.67 -2.16
C PHE A 37 7.44 -12.46 -2.28
N LEU A 38 8.50 -12.08 -1.55
CA LEU A 38 9.78 -12.79 -1.62
C LEU A 38 9.65 -14.24 -1.19
N ASN A 39 8.92 -14.53 -0.11
CA ASN A 39 8.72 -15.89 0.34
C ASN A 39 7.97 -16.73 -0.69
N GLY A 40 6.89 -16.18 -1.27
CA GLY A 40 6.14 -16.87 -2.33
C GLY A 40 7.00 -17.11 -3.58
N TYR A 41 7.68 -16.06 -4.06
CA TYR A 41 8.56 -16.14 -5.22
C TYR A 41 9.71 -17.14 -5.03
N LEU A 42 10.39 -17.09 -3.88
CA LEU A 42 11.51 -17.98 -3.58
C LEU A 42 11.04 -19.44 -3.44
N ASN A 43 9.86 -19.68 -2.86
CA ASN A 43 9.30 -21.01 -2.74
C ASN A 43 9.02 -21.63 -4.12
N GLU A 44 8.34 -20.90 -5.00
CA GLU A 44 8.06 -21.36 -6.36
C GLU A 44 9.34 -21.52 -7.18
N ARG A 45 10.27 -20.58 -7.03
CA ARG A 45 11.57 -20.66 -7.71
C ARG A 45 12.38 -21.87 -7.24
N GLN A 46 12.40 -22.19 -5.95
CA GLN A 46 13.06 -23.39 -5.44
C GLN A 46 12.43 -24.67 -5.99
N ALA A 47 11.11 -24.68 -6.19
CA ALA A 47 10.41 -25.82 -6.79
C ALA A 47 10.78 -26.06 -8.26
N LEU A 48 11.42 -25.11 -8.95
CA LEU A 48 11.97 -25.30 -10.31
C LEU A 48 13.30 -26.06 -10.33
N TYR A 49 14.01 -26.14 -9.21
CA TYR A 49 15.30 -26.83 -9.16
C TYR A 49 15.14 -28.24 -8.61
N LEU A 50 15.62 -29.22 -9.36
CA LEU A 50 15.77 -30.58 -8.88
C LEU A 50 17.11 -30.71 -8.17
N ARG A 51 17.09 -31.35 -7.01
CA ARG A 51 18.29 -31.63 -6.23
C ARG A 51 18.79 -33.03 -6.59
N THR A 52 19.76 -33.10 -7.48
CA THR A 52 20.46 -34.36 -7.82
C THR A 52 21.79 -34.38 -7.08
N GLY A 53 21.82 -34.98 -5.89
CA GLY A 53 23.02 -35.02 -5.05
C GLY A 53 23.43 -33.63 -4.52
N THR A 54 24.62 -33.15 -4.92
CA THR A 54 25.19 -31.84 -4.55
C THR A 54 24.92 -30.73 -5.56
N GLU A 55 24.45 -31.05 -6.77
CA GLU A 55 24.20 -30.06 -7.83
C GLU A 55 22.70 -29.74 -7.94
N LEU A 56 22.39 -28.44 -8.06
CA LEU A 56 21.04 -27.97 -8.38
C LEU A 56 20.93 -27.86 -9.90
N ILE A 57 20.08 -28.71 -10.48
CA ILE A 57 19.81 -28.72 -11.92
C ILE A 57 18.44 -28.07 -12.13
N LEU A 58 18.36 -27.17 -13.11
CA LEU A 58 17.10 -26.54 -13.50
C LEU A 58 16.23 -27.57 -14.24
N ASP A 59 15.01 -27.76 -13.78
CA ASP A 59 14.04 -28.61 -14.45
C ASP A 59 13.29 -27.80 -15.52
N GLU A 60 13.76 -27.87 -16.76
CA GLU A 60 13.15 -27.19 -17.92
C GLU A 60 11.73 -27.69 -18.23
N SER A 61 11.31 -28.84 -17.65
CA SER A 61 9.93 -29.32 -17.78
C SER A 61 8.94 -28.60 -16.85
N ARG A 62 9.44 -27.87 -15.84
CA ARG A 62 8.61 -27.08 -14.93
C ARG A 62 8.52 -25.63 -15.37
N VAL A 63 7.31 -25.11 -15.23
CA VAL A 63 6.97 -23.75 -15.63
C VAL A 63 6.68 -22.93 -14.39
N MET A 64 7.23 -21.71 -14.34
CA MET A 64 6.99 -20.78 -13.25
C MET A 64 5.51 -20.37 -13.26
N PRO A 65 4.82 -20.35 -12.09
CA PRO A 65 3.48 -19.81 -12.00
C PRO A 65 3.42 -18.35 -12.47
N ASP A 66 2.27 -17.95 -13.01
CA ASP A 66 2.07 -16.60 -13.52
C ASP A 66 2.26 -15.55 -12.43
N PHE A 67 2.80 -14.39 -12.81
CA PHE A 67 3.09 -13.31 -11.86
C PHE A 67 1.88 -12.95 -10.97
N ILE A 68 0.67 -12.90 -11.56
CA ILE A 68 -0.58 -12.61 -10.82
C ILE A 68 -0.88 -13.66 -9.75
N THR A 69 -0.56 -14.94 -9.98
CA THR A 69 -0.81 -16.00 -8.99
C THR A 69 0.14 -15.90 -7.81
N ILE A 70 1.40 -15.51 -8.05
CA ILE A 70 2.41 -15.28 -7.00
C ILE A 70 2.10 -14.00 -6.22
N LEU A 71 1.68 -12.96 -6.94
CA LEU A 71 1.27 -11.69 -6.35
C LEU A 71 0.00 -11.86 -5.51
N GLY A 72 -0.98 -12.62 -6.01
CA GLY A 72 -2.23 -12.98 -5.35
C GLY A 72 -2.86 -11.80 -4.59
N ASP A 73 -3.27 -12.07 -3.35
CA ASP A 73 -3.88 -11.09 -2.46
C ASP A 73 -2.87 -10.18 -1.73
N LYS A 74 -1.57 -10.25 -2.04
CA LYS A 74 -0.53 -9.59 -1.21
C LYS A 74 -0.70 -8.07 -1.19
N LEU A 75 -1.01 -7.47 -2.34
CA LEU A 75 -1.25 -6.02 -2.45
C LEU A 75 -2.56 -5.56 -1.80
N GLN A 76 -3.51 -6.45 -1.51
CA GLN A 76 -4.77 -6.07 -0.85
C GLN A 76 -4.52 -5.46 0.52
N ILE A 77 -3.49 -5.93 1.24
CA ILE A 77 -3.09 -5.37 2.53
C ILE A 77 -2.85 -3.87 2.39
N MET A 78 -2.15 -3.43 1.33
CA MET A 78 -1.84 -2.02 1.15
C MET A 78 -3.09 -1.19 0.84
N ILE A 79 -4.04 -1.75 0.10
CA ILE A 79 -5.34 -1.11 -0.18
C ILE A 79 -6.17 -0.99 1.11
N ILE A 80 -6.22 -2.05 1.92
CA ILE A 80 -6.91 -2.04 3.23
C ILE A 80 -6.32 -0.95 4.13
N PHE A 81 -4.99 -0.86 4.21
CA PHE A 81 -4.34 0.19 4.99
C PHE A 81 -4.59 1.60 4.42
N ALA A 82 -4.61 1.77 3.09
CA ALA A 82 -4.96 3.05 2.46
C ALA A 82 -6.37 3.51 2.86
N LEU A 83 -7.34 2.59 2.87
CA LEU A 83 -8.72 2.87 3.32
C LEU A 83 -8.78 3.15 4.82
N LEU A 84 -8.05 2.38 5.64
CA LEU A 84 -8.05 2.54 7.09
C LEU A 84 -7.44 3.88 7.52
N VAL A 85 -6.35 4.29 6.88
CA VAL A 85 -5.68 5.59 7.10
C VAL A 85 -6.49 6.75 6.51
N LEU A 86 -7.38 6.51 5.55
CA LEU A 86 -8.36 7.51 5.13
C LEU A 86 -9.49 7.67 6.16
N ILE A 87 -10.08 6.56 6.61
CA ILE A 87 -11.31 6.56 7.41
C ILE A 87 -11.06 6.93 8.86
N LEU A 88 -10.06 6.32 9.52
CA LEU A 88 -9.86 6.50 10.97
C LEU A 88 -9.48 7.93 11.34
N PRO A 89 -8.47 8.58 10.72
CA PRO A 89 -8.11 9.94 11.07
C PRO A 89 -9.21 10.92 10.69
N THR A 90 -9.91 10.70 9.57
CA THR A 90 -11.09 11.48 9.20
C THR A 90 -12.17 11.41 10.29
N ALA A 91 -12.51 10.22 10.77
CA ALA A 91 -13.50 10.03 11.83
C ALA A 91 -13.06 10.69 13.15
N ILE A 92 -11.78 10.56 13.51
CA ILE A 92 -11.19 11.21 14.69
C ILE A 92 -11.26 12.74 14.58
N HIS A 93 -10.92 13.30 13.41
CA HIS A 93 -11.04 14.72 13.15
C HIS A 93 -12.48 15.21 13.32
N TYR A 94 -13.47 14.52 12.73
CA TYR A 94 -14.89 14.87 12.95
C TYR A 94 -15.29 14.74 14.43
N ALA A 95 -14.94 13.65 15.11
CA ALA A 95 -15.26 13.46 16.52
C ALA A 95 -14.63 14.54 17.42
N TYR A 96 -13.43 14.99 17.09
CA TYR A 96 -12.76 16.10 17.77
C TYR A 96 -13.52 17.41 17.60
N TYR A 97 -14.05 17.68 16.39
CA TYR A 97 -14.91 18.85 16.15
C TYR A 97 -16.22 18.82 16.95
N TYR A 98 -16.86 17.65 17.10
CA TYR A 98 -18.12 17.52 17.85
C TYR A 98 -17.94 17.51 19.37
N SER A 99 -16.82 17.00 19.89
CA SER A 99 -16.54 16.91 21.34
C SER A 99 -15.91 18.18 21.91
N GLY A 100 -15.12 18.91 21.12
CA GLY A 100 -14.52 20.20 21.51
C GLY A 100 -15.50 21.35 21.35
N GLY A 101 -16.43 21.52 22.31
CA GLY A 101 -17.60 22.42 22.27
C GLY A 101 -17.42 23.91 21.92
N LYS A 102 -16.22 24.38 21.55
CA LYS A 102 -15.94 25.72 21.02
C LYS A 102 -15.55 25.76 19.53
N SER A 103 -15.09 24.65 18.94
CA SER A 103 -14.57 24.65 17.55
C SER A 103 -15.70 24.61 16.50
N ILE A 104 -16.79 23.87 16.75
CA ILE A 104 -17.91 23.75 15.81
C ILE A 104 -18.68 25.06 15.65
N TYR A 105 -18.82 25.83 16.73
CA TYR A 105 -19.44 27.16 16.71
C TYR A 105 -18.57 28.18 15.98
N LEU A 106 -17.24 28.09 16.10
CA LEU A 106 -16.30 28.94 15.38
C LEU A 106 -16.30 28.61 13.87
N MET A 107 -16.34 27.33 13.53
CA MET A 107 -16.40 26.84 12.15
C MET A 107 -17.74 27.20 11.46
N ARG A 108 -18.88 27.16 12.16
CA ARG A 108 -20.19 27.59 11.59
C ARG A 108 -20.26 29.07 11.22
N ARG A 109 -19.38 29.92 11.76
CA ARG A 109 -19.28 31.34 11.39
C ARG A 109 -18.35 31.62 10.21
N LEU A 110 -17.59 30.63 9.75
CA LEU A 110 -16.77 30.82 8.56
C LEU A 110 -17.70 31.01 7.35
N PRO A 111 -17.36 31.95 6.45
CA PRO A 111 -18.16 32.21 5.25
C PRO A 111 -18.24 31.00 4.31
N ASN A 112 -17.39 29.99 4.50
CA ASN A 112 -17.32 28.79 3.67
C ASN A 112 -17.45 27.51 4.51
N GLY A 113 -18.65 26.90 4.51
CA GLY A 113 -18.94 25.68 5.27
C GLY A 113 -18.14 24.44 4.83
N TRP A 114 -17.54 24.48 3.64
CA TRP A 114 -16.70 23.40 3.11
C TRP A 114 -15.30 23.33 3.72
N GLU A 115 -14.89 24.36 4.44
CA GLU A 115 -13.52 24.44 4.95
C GLU A 115 -13.23 23.39 6.04
N LEU A 116 -14.27 22.97 6.78
CA LEU A 116 -14.18 21.89 7.76
C LEU A 116 -13.93 20.54 7.08
N HIS A 117 -14.70 20.22 6.04
CA HIS A 117 -14.50 19.00 5.25
C HIS A 117 -13.14 18.99 4.57
N ARG A 118 -12.72 20.13 4.00
CA ARG A 118 -11.40 20.26 3.36
C ARG A 118 -10.27 19.98 4.36
N ARG A 119 -10.29 20.59 5.54
CA ARG A 119 -9.25 20.39 6.57
C ARG A 119 -9.27 18.95 7.13
N SER A 120 -10.45 18.39 7.36
CA SER A 120 -10.61 17.05 7.91
C SER A 120 -10.18 15.93 6.95
N LEU A 121 -10.32 16.13 5.63
CA LEU A 121 -10.08 15.11 4.61
C LEU A 121 -8.75 15.26 3.89
N PHE A 122 -8.19 16.47 3.81
CA PHE A 122 -7.00 16.70 2.98
C PHE A 122 -5.78 15.91 3.44
N ILE A 123 -5.49 15.90 4.75
CA ILE A 123 -4.36 15.16 5.32
C ILE A 123 -4.57 13.64 5.22
N PRO A 124 -5.73 13.06 5.61
CA PRO A 124 -6.00 11.64 5.41
C PRO A 124 -5.95 11.20 3.95
N LEU A 125 -6.39 12.06 3.03
CA LEU A 125 -6.34 11.79 1.59
C LEU A 125 -4.89 11.77 1.09
N LEU A 126 -4.03 12.67 1.58
CA LEU A 126 -2.61 12.67 1.24
C LEU A 126 -1.94 11.37 1.71
N TYR A 127 -2.24 10.90 2.92
CA TYR A 127 -1.76 9.61 3.39
C TYR A 127 -2.26 8.46 2.52
N ALA A 128 -3.56 8.38 2.24
CA ALA A 128 -4.12 7.34 1.38
C ALA A 128 -3.46 7.33 -0.01
N LEU A 129 -3.24 8.51 -0.60
CA LEU A 129 -2.55 8.67 -1.87
C LEU A 129 -1.10 8.16 -1.80
N LEU A 130 -0.39 8.41 -0.70
CA LEU A 130 0.96 7.86 -0.47
C LEU A 130 0.95 6.33 -0.51
N PHE A 131 0.02 5.67 0.19
CA PHE A 131 -0.10 4.21 0.18
C PHE A 131 -0.41 3.66 -1.23
N VAL A 132 -1.30 4.32 -1.98
CA VAL A 132 -1.64 3.92 -3.35
C VAL A 132 -0.43 4.05 -4.28
N ILE A 133 0.30 5.16 -4.21
CA ILE A 133 1.53 5.35 -5.01
C ILE A 133 2.55 4.28 -4.66
N THR A 134 2.76 3.99 -3.37
CA THR A 134 3.68 2.93 -2.94
C THR A 134 3.23 1.55 -3.42
N ALA A 135 1.93 1.26 -3.46
CA ALA A 135 1.41 0.01 -4.05
C ALA A 135 1.77 -0.15 -5.52
N VAL A 136 1.62 0.93 -6.31
CA VAL A 136 1.99 0.92 -7.73
C VAL A 136 3.50 0.72 -7.89
N ILE A 137 4.31 1.41 -7.09
CA ILE A 137 5.77 1.27 -7.12
C ILE A 137 6.19 -0.17 -6.77
N LEU A 138 5.64 -0.75 -5.69
CA LEU A 138 5.96 -2.12 -5.30
C LEU A 138 5.52 -3.13 -6.36
N PHE A 139 4.35 -2.94 -6.98
CA PHE A 139 3.90 -3.77 -8.10
C PHE A 139 4.92 -3.77 -9.25
N LEU A 140 5.40 -2.58 -9.66
CA LEU A 140 6.39 -2.46 -10.73
C LEU A 140 7.73 -3.09 -10.34
N ILE A 141 8.19 -2.92 -9.10
CA ILE A 141 9.41 -3.54 -8.59
C ILE A 141 9.28 -5.06 -8.62
N PHE A 142 8.18 -5.61 -8.10
CA PHE A 142 7.94 -7.06 -8.08
C PHE A 142 7.86 -7.64 -9.48
N TYR A 143 7.20 -6.97 -10.41
CA TYR A 143 7.13 -7.39 -11.81
C TYR A 143 8.52 -7.39 -12.47
N THR A 144 9.31 -6.34 -12.21
CA THR A 144 10.69 -6.23 -12.74
C THR A 144 11.60 -7.31 -12.18
N VAL A 145 11.49 -7.59 -10.87
CA VAL A 145 12.24 -8.67 -10.22
C VAL A 145 11.82 -10.02 -10.79
N TYR A 146 10.52 -10.28 -10.96
CA TYR A 146 10.03 -11.51 -11.55
C TYR A 146 10.58 -11.72 -12.96
N MET A 147 10.56 -10.69 -13.82
CA MET A 147 11.05 -10.79 -15.20
C MET A 147 12.56 -10.97 -15.30
N ASN A 148 13.34 -10.28 -14.47
CA ASN A 148 14.80 -10.31 -14.57
C ASN A 148 15.44 -11.55 -13.91
N PHE A 149 14.79 -12.12 -12.88
CA PHE A 149 15.37 -13.22 -12.09
C PHE A 149 14.75 -14.59 -12.38
N THR A 150 13.70 -14.67 -13.21
CA THR A 150 13.13 -15.93 -13.68
C THR A 150 13.86 -16.38 -14.95
N PRO A 151 14.39 -17.61 -15.03
CA PRO A 151 15.05 -18.11 -16.23
C PRO A 151 14.07 -18.18 -17.42
N GLU A 152 14.51 -17.77 -18.61
CA GLU A 152 13.66 -17.75 -19.82
C GLU A 152 13.08 -19.13 -20.16
N ALA A 153 13.81 -20.21 -19.89
CA ALA A 153 13.37 -21.58 -20.14
C ALA A 153 12.08 -21.97 -19.37
N CYS A 154 11.83 -21.35 -18.21
CA CYS A 154 10.67 -21.65 -17.36
C CYS A 154 9.60 -20.55 -17.39
N LEU A 155 9.79 -19.49 -18.19
CA LEU A 155 8.91 -18.32 -18.21
C LEU A 155 7.81 -18.49 -19.27
N MET A 156 6.54 -18.45 -18.85
CA MET A 156 5.45 -18.46 -19.83
C MET A 156 5.39 -17.14 -20.61
N PRO A 157 5.31 -17.17 -21.95
CA PRO A 157 5.17 -15.96 -22.75
C PRO A 157 3.86 -15.24 -22.45
N GLY A 158 3.86 -13.92 -22.62
CA GLY A 158 2.65 -13.11 -22.55
C GLY A 158 2.18 -12.75 -21.12
N GLN A 159 3.08 -12.72 -20.14
CA GLN A 159 2.74 -12.32 -18.76
C GLN A 159 2.04 -10.96 -18.68
N TRP A 160 2.45 -9.99 -19.51
CA TRP A 160 1.83 -8.66 -19.53
C TRP A 160 0.35 -8.73 -19.92
N GLN A 161 0.03 -9.52 -20.96
CA GLN A 161 -1.34 -9.71 -21.44
C GLN A 161 -2.21 -10.39 -20.38
N LYS A 162 -1.65 -11.34 -19.64
CA LYS A 162 -2.33 -12.03 -18.52
C LYS A 162 -2.68 -11.10 -17.36
N ILE A 163 -1.92 -10.02 -17.15
CA ILE A 163 -2.27 -9.00 -16.16
C ILE A 163 -3.56 -8.29 -16.59
N TRP A 164 -3.67 -7.91 -17.87
CA TRP A 164 -4.84 -7.21 -18.40
C TRP A 164 -6.10 -8.07 -18.41
N SER A 165 -5.99 -9.39 -18.62
CA SER A 165 -7.15 -10.29 -18.59
C SER A 165 -7.83 -10.38 -17.22
N VAL A 166 -7.19 -9.94 -16.14
CA VAL A 166 -7.82 -9.87 -14.81
C VAL A 166 -8.80 -8.70 -14.70
N PHE A 167 -8.62 -7.65 -15.52
CA PHE A 167 -9.42 -6.44 -15.47
C PHE A 167 -10.56 -6.39 -16.49
N GLN A 168 -10.70 -7.44 -17.32
CA GLN A 168 -11.71 -7.56 -18.38
C GLN A 168 -12.88 -8.44 -17.93
#